data_AF-A0A0L6WLC8-F1
#
_entry.id   AF-A0A0L6WLC8-F1
#
_cell.length_a   1.000
_cell.length_b   1.000
_cell.length_c   1.000
_cell.angle_alpha   90.00
_cell.angle_beta   90.00
_cell.angle_gamma   90.00
#
_symmetry.space_group_name_H-M   'P 1'
#
loop_
_entity.id
_entity.type
_entity.pdbx_description
1 polymer ?
#
loop_
_entity_poly.entity_id
_entity_poly.type
_entity_poly.pdbx_seq_one_letter_code
_entity_poly.pdbx_strand_id
1 'polypeptide(L)'
;MMEDENKRSRKIVGWGIVGFTQGKEVFACREDLGLREVFTRMVQCRIGHMFIGEYYTHFVPTESAGCPCGEPYQTREHVIKECDLYRPYREVLWEINRDLDLEKLLGTIKGIAAWEYF
;
A
#
# COMPACT_ATOMS: atom_id res chain seq x y z
N MET A 1 -18.85 15.01 -52.13
CA MET A 1 -18.05 13.76 -52.10
C MET A 1 -16.70 14.13 -51.49
N MET A 2 -16.28 13.70 -50.31
CA MET A 2 -16.83 12.84 -49.27
C MET A 2 -16.25 13.37 -47.96
N GLU A 3 -17.11 13.78 -47.03
CA GLU A 3 -16.79 13.71 -45.60
C GLU A 3 -17.04 12.27 -45.12
N ASP A 4 -16.51 11.94 -43.96
CA ASP A 4 -16.59 10.68 -43.20
C ASP A 4 -15.50 9.62 -43.42
N GLU A 5 -14.34 9.87 -42.83
CA GLU A 5 -13.67 8.82 -42.05
C GLU A 5 -14.02 9.00 -40.56
N ASN A 6 -15.23 8.53 -40.21
CA ASN A 6 -15.69 8.30 -38.85
C ASN A 6 -14.84 7.20 -38.17
N LYS A 7 -13.60 7.54 -37.82
CA LYS A 7 -12.81 6.77 -36.86
C LYS A 7 -13.25 7.24 -35.47
N ARG A 8 -14.44 6.79 -35.08
CA ARG A 8 -14.98 6.87 -33.72
C ARG A 8 -13.94 6.25 -32.79
N SER A 9 -13.01 7.06 -32.28
CA SER A 9 -12.06 6.63 -31.28
C SER A 9 -12.90 6.06 -30.15
N ARG A 10 -12.82 4.75 -29.95
CA ARG A 10 -13.42 4.12 -28.79
C ARG A 10 -12.66 4.71 -27.60
N LYS A 11 -13.21 5.77 -26.99
CA LYS A 11 -12.83 6.16 -25.64
C LYS A 11 -13.29 5.02 -24.75
N ILE A 12 -12.38 4.09 -24.49
CA ILE A 12 -12.55 3.13 -23.41
C ILE A 12 -12.59 3.98 -22.15
N VAL A 13 -13.78 4.18 -21.61
CA VAL A 13 -13.99 4.75 -20.27
C VAL A 13 -13.61 3.65 -19.28
N GLY A 14 -12.31 3.49 -19.04
CA GLY A 14 -11.81 2.58 -18.04
C GLY A 14 -12.33 2.99 -16.67
N TRP A 15 -13.02 2.07 -15.99
CA TRP A 15 -13.31 2.21 -14.57
C TRP A 15 -12.00 1.99 -13.82
N GLY A 16 -11.64 2.93 -12.95
CA GLY A 16 -10.37 2.93 -12.24
C GLY A 16 -10.53 3.41 -10.80
N ILE A 17 -9.64 2.96 -9.91
CA ILE A 17 -9.58 3.49 -8.54
C ILE A 17 -8.77 4.78 -8.59
N VAL A 18 -9.37 5.88 -8.14
CA VAL A 18 -8.68 7.15 -7.97
C VAL A 18 -8.58 7.44 -6.48
N GLY A 19 -7.36 7.52 -5.97
CA GLY A 19 -7.09 7.87 -4.58
C GLY A 19 -6.86 9.35 -4.42
N PHE A 20 -7.45 9.93 -3.37
CA PHE A 20 -7.23 11.31 -2.97
C PHE A 20 -6.62 11.37 -1.57
N THR A 21 -5.72 12.32 -1.36
CA THR A 21 -5.24 12.73 -0.02
C THR A 21 -5.26 14.24 0.05
N GLN A 22 -5.91 14.79 1.09
CA GLN A 22 -6.08 16.24 1.29
C GLN A 22 -6.64 16.97 0.04
N GLY A 23 -7.59 16.33 -0.66
CA GLY A 23 -8.21 16.89 -1.86
C GLY A 23 -7.34 16.84 -3.13
N LYS A 24 -6.13 16.28 -3.06
CA LYS A 24 -5.26 16.08 -4.21
C LYS A 24 -5.31 14.62 -4.66
N GLU A 25 -5.45 14.40 -5.97
CA GLU A 25 -5.30 13.08 -6.56
C GLU A 25 -3.87 12.59 -6.29
N VAL A 26 -3.75 11.44 -5.64
CA VAL A 26 -2.47 10.80 -5.34
C VAL A 26 -2.23 9.57 -6.21
N PHE A 27 -3.25 8.99 -6.81
CA PHE A 27 -3.05 8.00 -7.86
C PHE A 27 -4.36 7.79 -8.62
N ALA A 28 -4.24 7.39 -9.89
CA ALA A 28 -5.34 6.85 -10.68
C ALA A 28 -4.88 5.53 -11.31
N CYS A 29 -5.50 4.43 -10.89
CA CYS A 29 -5.25 3.12 -11.49
C CYS A 29 -6.17 2.96 -12.69
N ARG A 30 -5.61 3.06 -13.90
CA ARG A 30 -6.30 2.73 -15.15
C ARG A 30 -5.50 1.60 -15.79
N GLU A 31 -5.98 0.37 -15.56
CA GLU A 31 -5.44 -0.88 -16.10
C GLU A 31 -3.98 -1.19 -15.72
N ASP A 32 -3.73 -1.77 -14.53
CA ASP A 32 -2.52 -2.58 -14.24
C ASP A 32 -2.70 -3.39 -12.94
N LEU A 33 -2.45 -4.70 -12.99
CA LEU A 33 -2.70 -5.66 -11.90
C LEU A 33 -1.81 -5.46 -10.66
N GLY A 34 -0.63 -4.83 -10.80
CA GLY A 34 0.32 -4.60 -9.70
C GLY A 34 -0.11 -3.54 -8.68
N LEU A 35 -0.80 -2.49 -9.13
CA LEU A 35 -1.30 -1.42 -8.24
C LEU A 35 -2.41 -1.89 -7.30
N ARG A 36 -3.18 -2.92 -7.67
CA ARG A 36 -4.29 -3.42 -6.84
C ARG A 36 -3.79 -4.07 -5.56
N GLU A 37 -2.74 -4.89 -5.65
CA GLU A 37 -2.17 -5.58 -4.49
C GLU A 37 -1.52 -4.58 -3.54
N VAL A 38 -0.71 -3.66 -4.07
CA VAL A 38 -0.09 -2.57 -3.31
C VAL A 38 -1.13 -1.71 -2.62
N PHE A 39 -2.20 -1.33 -3.33
CA PHE A 39 -3.29 -0.57 -2.74
C PHE A 39 -4.01 -1.34 -1.63
N THR A 40 -4.26 -2.64 -1.83
CA THR A 40 -4.91 -3.49 -0.82
C THR A 40 -4.06 -3.57 0.45
N ARG A 41 -2.75 -3.82 0.32
CA ARG A 41 -1.81 -3.88 1.45
C ARG A 41 -1.68 -2.53 2.14
N MET A 42 -1.63 -1.43 1.38
CA MET A 42 -1.63 -0.06 1.92
C MET A 42 -2.90 0.21 2.73
N VAL A 43 -4.08 -0.13 2.19
CA VAL A 43 -5.36 0.04 2.91
C VAL A 43 -5.36 -0.82 4.17
N GLN A 44 -5.01 -2.09 4.08
CA GLN A 44 -4.90 -3.00 5.22
C GLN A 44 -3.98 -2.45 6.31
N CYS A 45 -2.81 -1.91 5.93
CA CYS A 45 -1.90 -1.26 6.87
C CYS A 45 -2.55 -0.06 7.55
N ARG A 46 -3.22 0.84 6.81
CA ARG A 46 -3.89 2.01 7.39
C ARG A 46 -4.99 1.64 8.38
N ILE A 47 -5.83 0.65 8.04
CA ILE A 47 -6.98 0.29 8.86
C ILE A 47 -6.65 -0.73 9.97
N GLY A 48 -5.39 -1.17 10.10
CA GLY A 48 -5.00 -2.15 11.12
C GLY A 48 -5.43 -3.59 10.79
N HIS A 49 -5.64 -3.90 9.51
CA HIS A 49 -6.00 -5.23 9.01
C HIS A 49 -4.83 -5.93 8.30
N MET A 50 -3.60 -5.54 8.62
CA MET A 50 -2.42 -6.27 8.16
C MET A 50 -2.35 -7.59 8.93
N PHE A 51 -2.07 -8.72 8.27
CA PHE A 51 -2.04 -10.05 8.90
C PHE A 51 -0.79 -10.24 9.79
N ILE A 52 -0.78 -9.52 10.91
CA ILE A 52 0.29 -9.48 11.91
C ILE A 52 -0.32 -9.64 13.31
N GLY A 53 0.52 -9.67 14.33
CA GLY A 53 0.11 -9.86 15.73
C GLY A 53 -1.06 -8.97 16.20
N GLU A 54 -1.07 -7.68 15.85
CA GLU A 54 -2.22 -6.78 16.11
C GLU A 54 -3.53 -7.36 15.58
N TYR A 55 -3.55 -7.79 14.32
CA TYR A 55 -4.73 -8.39 13.70
C TYR A 55 -5.11 -9.71 14.36
N TYR A 56 -4.15 -10.62 14.57
CA TYR A 56 -4.45 -11.93 15.15
C TYR A 56 -5.00 -11.82 16.57
N THR A 57 -4.48 -10.89 17.37
CA THR A 57 -4.98 -10.63 18.73
C THR A 57 -6.46 -10.26 18.75
N HIS A 58 -6.94 -9.52 17.74
CA HIS A 58 -8.32 -9.04 17.69
C HIS A 58 -9.27 -9.98 16.94
N PHE A 59 -8.80 -10.60 15.85
CA PHE A 59 -9.67 -11.30 14.90
C PHE A 59 -9.46 -12.81 14.89
N VAL A 60 -8.29 -13.31 15.29
CA VAL A 60 -7.97 -14.75 15.31
C VAL A 60 -7.16 -15.11 16.56
N PRO A 61 -7.76 -15.07 17.78
CA PRO A 61 -7.01 -15.18 19.04
C PRO A 61 -6.31 -16.53 19.28
N THR A 62 -6.57 -17.52 18.41
CA THR A 62 -5.89 -18.82 18.40
C THR A 62 -4.50 -18.75 17.78
N GLU A 63 -4.22 -17.73 16.97
CA GLU A 63 -2.91 -17.51 16.33
C GLU A 63 -1.97 -16.72 17.25
N SER A 64 -0.67 -16.91 17.05
CA SER A 64 0.35 -16.19 17.82
C SER A 64 0.34 -14.70 17.49
N ALA A 65 0.33 -13.87 18.53
CA ALA A 65 0.52 -12.42 18.40
C ALA A 65 2.01 -12.01 18.28
N GLY A 66 2.93 -12.92 18.61
CA GLY A 66 4.36 -12.67 18.58
C GLY A 66 4.95 -12.69 17.17
N CYS A 67 5.96 -11.86 16.94
CA CYS A 67 6.74 -11.87 15.71
C CYS A 67 7.82 -12.98 15.77
N PRO A 68 8.13 -13.65 14.64
CA PRO A 68 9.23 -14.61 14.59
C PRO A 68 10.62 -14.03 14.93
N CYS A 69 10.78 -12.70 14.96
CA CYS A 69 12.01 -12.05 15.40
C CYS A 69 12.24 -12.13 16.92
N GLY A 70 11.24 -12.58 17.69
CA GLY A 70 11.27 -12.67 19.15
C GLY A 70 10.43 -11.60 19.86
N GLU A 71 9.89 -10.61 19.14
CA GLU A 71 9.00 -9.62 19.73
C GLU A 71 7.69 -10.29 20.19
N PRO A 72 7.29 -10.18 21.47
CA PRO A 72 6.09 -10.84 21.99
C PRO A 72 4.79 -10.30 21.39
N TYR A 73 4.80 -9.07 20.85
CA TYR A 73 3.63 -8.46 20.25
C TYR A 73 3.98 -7.72 18.97
N GLN A 74 3.54 -8.25 17.82
CA GLN A 74 3.85 -7.70 16.51
C GLN A 74 2.86 -6.58 16.13
N THR A 75 3.33 -5.34 16.13
CA THR A 75 2.59 -4.15 15.66
C THR A 75 3.00 -3.71 14.26
N ARG A 76 2.20 -2.83 13.64
CA ARG A 76 2.57 -2.17 12.37
C ARG A 76 3.87 -1.39 12.49
N GLU A 77 4.03 -0.62 13.56
CA GLU A 77 5.25 0.13 13.87
C GLU A 77 6.44 -0.80 14.00
N HIS A 78 6.29 -1.91 14.72
CA HIS A 78 7.34 -2.91 14.86
C HIS A 78 7.78 -3.42 13.48
N VAL A 79 6.84 -3.91 12.66
CA VAL A 79 7.17 -4.47 11.33
C VAL A 79 7.84 -3.43 10.43
N ILE A 80 7.29 -2.23 10.38
CA ILE A 80 7.72 -1.19 9.43
C ILE A 80 9.01 -0.49 9.89
N LYS A 81 9.21 -0.26 11.19
CA LYS A 81 10.29 0.58 11.72
C LYS A 81 11.41 -0.18 12.43
N GLU A 82 11.11 -1.29 13.07
CA GLU A 82 12.00 -1.90 14.07
C GLU A 82 12.49 -3.28 13.64
N CYS A 83 11.58 -4.18 13.28
CA CYS A 83 11.82 -5.60 13.05
C CYS A 83 12.96 -5.88 12.07
N ASP A 84 14.00 -6.58 12.53
CA ASP A 84 15.17 -6.90 11.72
C ASP A 84 14.87 -7.85 10.55
N LEU A 85 13.83 -8.69 10.68
CA LEU A 85 13.37 -9.56 9.60
C LEU A 85 12.93 -8.77 8.36
N TYR A 86 12.41 -7.56 8.58
CA TYR A 86 11.93 -6.70 7.50
C TYR A 86 12.93 -5.60 7.11
N ARG A 87 14.12 -5.59 7.73
CA ARG A 87 15.17 -4.60 7.44
C ARG A 87 15.56 -4.54 5.95
N PRO A 88 15.74 -5.66 5.21
CA PRO A 88 16.09 -5.59 3.78
C PRO A 88 15.06 -4.85 2.93
N TYR A 89 13.79 -4.92 3.31
CA TYR A 89 12.67 -4.29 2.59
C TYR A 89 12.45 -2.83 3.04
N ARG A 90 12.93 -2.47 4.24
CA ARG A 90 12.82 -1.11 4.82
C ARG A 90 13.73 -0.10 4.13
N GLU A 91 14.82 -0.53 3.49
CA GLU A 91 15.77 0.38 2.84
C GLU A 91 15.10 1.24 1.76
N VAL A 92 14.18 0.66 0.98
CA VAL A 92 13.40 1.39 -0.04
C VAL A 92 12.51 2.47 0.60
N LEU A 93 11.96 2.20 1.80
CA LEU A 93 11.13 3.16 2.53
C LEU A 93 11.96 4.31 3.11
N TRP A 94 13.20 4.06 3.52
CA TRP A 94 14.11 5.10 4.06
C TRP A 94 14.47 6.16 3.03
N GLU A 95 14.56 5.82 1.75
CA GLU A 95 14.83 6.78 0.68
C GLU A 95 13.68 7.78 0.52
N ILE A 96 12.46 7.40 0.92
CA ILE A 96 11.25 8.24 0.82
C ILE A 96 11.03 9.02 2.10
N ASN A 97 11.14 8.36 3.25
CA ASN A 97 11.03 8.98 4.55
C ASN A 97 11.91 8.26 5.58
N ARG A 98 12.98 8.93 6.01
CA ARG A 98 13.95 8.40 6.99
C ARG A 98 13.32 8.07 8.35
N ASP A 99 12.30 8.82 8.75
CA ASP A 99 11.57 8.63 10.01
C ASP A 99 10.56 7.47 9.93
N LEU A 100 10.35 6.91 8.74
CA LEU A 100 9.36 5.89 8.40
C LEU A 100 7.96 6.23 8.92
N ASP A 101 7.62 7.51 8.86
CA ASP A 101 6.33 8.03 9.26
C ASP A 101 5.24 7.43 8.36
N LEU A 102 4.30 6.69 8.97
CA LEU A 102 3.26 5.97 8.24
C LEU A 102 2.34 6.93 7.47
N GLU A 103 2.07 8.13 7.99
CA GLU A 103 1.25 9.11 7.28
C GLU A 103 1.96 9.60 6.02
N LYS A 104 3.27 9.85 6.09
CA LYS A 104 4.07 10.28 4.93
C LYS A 104 4.30 9.15 3.92
N LEU A 105 4.60 7.93 4.40
CA LEU A 105 4.81 6.76 3.57
C LEU A 105 3.53 6.32 2.87
N LEU A 106 2.39 6.34 3.56
CA LEU A 106 1.13 5.90 2.96
C LEU A 106 0.42 7.05 2.25
N GLY A 107 0.73 8.31 2.57
CA GLY A 107 0.03 9.51 2.08
C GLY A 107 0.58 10.09 0.77
N THR A 108 1.70 9.58 0.25
CA THR A 108 2.33 10.09 -0.97
C THR A 108 2.40 9.03 -2.07
N ILE A 109 2.39 9.45 -3.34
CA ILE A 109 2.49 8.53 -4.49
C ILE A 109 3.77 7.70 -4.41
N LYS A 110 4.89 8.35 -4.09
CA LYS A 110 6.19 7.69 -3.96
C LYS A 110 6.18 6.65 -2.85
N GLY A 111 5.64 7.00 -1.70
CA GLY A 111 5.51 6.09 -0.58
C GLY A 111 4.62 4.89 -0.90
N ILE A 112 3.45 5.11 -1.52
CA ILE A 112 2.57 4.02 -1.99
C ILE A 112 3.29 3.13 -3.01
N ALA A 113 4.05 3.70 -3.95
CA ALA A 113 4.80 2.91 -4.92
C ALA A 113 5.89 2.06 -4.25
N ALA A 114 6.56 2.56 -3.21
CA ALA A 114 7.55 1.76 -2.48
C ALA A 114 6.98 0.59 -1.69
N TRP A 115 5.69 0.62 -1.38
CA TRP A 115 4.98 -0.53 -0.79
C TRP A 115 4.84 -1.72 -1.75
N GLU A 116 5.21 -1.57 -3.02
CA GLU A 116 5.38 -2.70 -3.94
C GLU A 116 6.58 -3.58 -3.56
N TYR A 117 7.61 -2.99 -2.96
CA TYR A 117 8.87 -3.65 -2.62
C TYR A 117 8.99 -4.01 -1.13
N PHE A 118 8.15 -3.41 -0.30
CA PHE A 118 7.91 -3.81 1.10
C PHE A 118 6.92 -4.95 1.15
#